data_AF-A0A2R6G3J3-F1
#
_entry.id   AF-A0A2R6G3J3-F1
#
_cell.length_a   1.000
_cell.length_b   1.000
_cell.length_c   1.000
_cell.angle_alpha   90.00
_cell.angle_beta   90.00
_cell.angle_gamma   90.00
#
_symmetry.space_group_name_H-M   'P 1'
#
loop_
_entity.id
_entity.type
_entity.pdbx_description
1 polymer ?
#
loop_
_entity_poly.entity_id
_entity_poly.type
_entity_poly.pdbx_seq_one_letter_code
_entity_poly.pdbx_strand_id
1 'polypeptide(L)'
;MRDTNSEVRQAGAIGIAVLVALSMTAGIGAVSADDRTSEDDSDASIIFENQTSDSETVVVEEVTVEEDGFVAVHDASLLDGEVVSSVIGVSAYLEAGTHEDVEITLFEGVDGTTFDQERLEAERTLIGMPHRDTDGDEEYDFVQNDGGNDDPYTENGEAIVDTATISVQGEETEDGDDEDAVFLGPVEVSVAGLTVSVGPPQDIDDDGIYSDLNGDSEVTVLDAVLHAVVVTAVDAGELDLSDEQADAVDVNGDGAVTYDDALEIALTTDMGSQASAW
;
A
#
# COMPACT_ATOMS: atom_id res chain seq x y z
N MET A 1 -42.58 27.64 1.79
CA MET A 1 -41.15 27.91 1.51
C MET A 1 -40.45 26.72 2.12
N ARG A 2 -40.21 25.65 1.34
CA ARG A 2 -39.09 25.47 0.39
C ARG A 2 -37.75 25.61 1.10
N ASP A 3 -36.80 24.68 1.06
CA ASP A 3 -36.76 23.27 0.67
C ASP A 3 -35.61 22.67 1.51
N THR A 4 -35.63 21.36 1.67
CA THR A 4 -34.58 20.51 2.23
C THR A 4 -33.28 20.65 1.44
N ASN A 5 -32.15 20.92 2.11
CA ASN A 5 -30.84 20.94 1.46
C ASN A 5 -30.38 19.48 1.29
N SER A 6 -30.58 18.95 0.09
CA SER A 6 -30.05 17.67 -0.38
C SER A 6 -28.61 17.89 -0.87
N GLU A 7 -27.76 16.96 -0.43
CA GLU A 7 -26.67 16.30 -1.15
C GLU A 7 -25.61 17.14 -1.87
N VAL A 8 -24.36 16.96 -1.45
CA VAL A 8 -23.25 16.75 -2.38
C VAL A 8 -22.41 15.59 -1.82
N ARG A 9 -22.79 14.35 -2.12
CA ARG A 9 -21.83 13.25 -2.17
C ARG A 9 -21.24 13.29 -3.57
N GLN A 10 -20.01 13.76 -3.68
CA GLN A 10 -19.29 13.79 -4.93
C GLN A 10 -18.75 12.38 -5.18
N ALA A 11 -19.60 11.50 -5.73
CA ALA A 11 -19.16 10.23 -6.29
C ALA A 11 -18.41 10.54 -7.59
N GLY A 12 -17.11 10.24 -7.60
CA GLY A 12 -16.25 10.28 -8.76
C GLY A 12 -15.51 8.96 -8.87
N ALA A 13 -16.26 7.86 -8.99
CA ALA A 13 -15.70 6.55 -9.30
C ALA A 13 -15.24 6.55 -10.76
N ILE A 14 -13.92 6.52 -10.96
CA ILE A 14 -13.31 6.22 -12.25
C ILE A 14 -12.54 4.91 -12.01
N GLY A 15 -13.26 3.79 -11.94
CA GLY A 15 -12.65 2.47 -12.05
C GLY A 15 -11.95 2.37 -13.39
N ILE A 16 -10.63 2.18 -13.38
CA ILE A 16 -9.85 1.97 -14.60
C ILE A 16 -9.76 0.46 -14.76
N ALA A 17 -10.59 -0.11 -15.64
CA ALA A 17 -10.40 -1.49 -16.06
C ALA A 17 -9.03 -1.62 -16.75
N VAL A 18 -8.06 -2.23 -16.03
CA VAL A 18 -6.74 -2.56 -16.58
C VAL A 18 -6.85 -3.91 -17.24
N LEU A 19 -6.66 -3.95 -18.56
CA LEU A 19 -6.70 -5.19 -19.33
C LEU A 19 -5.39 -5.96 -19.09
N VAL A 20 -5.45 -7.07 -18.34
CA VAL A 20 -4.29 -7.96 -18.11
C VAL A 20 -4.44 -9.20 -18.98
N ALA A 21 -3.62 -9.28 -20.04
CA ALA A 21 -3.59 -10.44 -20.93
C ALA A 21 -2.77 -11.59 -20.31
N LEU A 22 -3.40 -12.40 -19.46
CA LEU A 22 -2.82 -13.64 -18.97
C LEU A 22 -2.93 -14.73 -20.03
N SER A 23 -1.82 -15.05 -20.71
CA SER A 23 -1.75 -16.18 -21.64
C SER A 23 -1.70 -17.50 -20.85
N MET A 24 -2.86 -18.03 -20.46
CA MET A 24 -2.95 -19.36 -19.86
C MET A 24 -2.60 -20.41 -20.91
N THR A 25 -1.38 -20.94 -20.85
CA THR A 25 -1.01 -22.11 -21.65
C THR A 25 -1.66 -23.36 -21.05
N ALA A 26 -2.89 -23.64 -21.47
CA ALA A 26 -3.55 -24.91 -21.20
C ALA A 26 -2.66 -26.08 -21.66
N GLY A 27 -2.38 -27.00 -20.74
CA GLY A 27 -1.66 -28.25 -21.03
C GLY A 27 -2.35 -29.04 -22.15
N ILE A 28 -1.62 -29.28 -23.22
CA ILE A 28 -2.10 -29.87 -24.48
C ILE A 28 -2.46 -31.35 -24.31
N GLY A 29 -3.73 -31.64 -24.03
CA GLY A 29 -4.36 -32.94 -24.26
C GLY A 29 -5.13 -32.93 -25.59
N ALA A 30 -4.54 -33.48 -26.65
CA ALA A 30 -5.16 -33.47 -27.98
C ALA A 30 -6.48 -34.26 -28.06
N VAL A 31 -7.58 -33.62 -28.50
CA VAL A 31 -8.60 -34.20 -29.40
C VAL A 31 -9.51 -33.14 -30.05
N SER A 32 -9.69 -33.31 -31.37
CA SER A 32 -10.74 -32.80 -32.28
C SER A 32 -11.11 -31.32 -32.34
N ALA A 33 -10.87 -30.75 -33.51
CA ALA A 33 -11.44 -29.50 -34.00
C ALA A 33 -12.98 -29.51 -33.95
N ASP A 34 -13.54 -28.60 -33.16
CA ASP A 34 -14.83 -27.98 -33.40
C ASP A 34 -14.63 -26.47 -33.20
N ASP A 35 -14.58 -25.77 -34.32
CA ASP A 35 -14.52 -24.31 -34.41
C ASP A 35 -15.87 -23.75 -33.96
N ARG A 36 -16.03 -23.62 -32.65
CA ARG A 36 -17.01 -22.74 -32.04
C ARG A 36 -16.23 -21.78 -31.16
N THR A 37 -15.90 -20.62 -31.69
CA THR A 37 -15.78 -19.42 -30.88
C THR A 37 -17.14 -19.22 -30.21
N SER A 38 -17.34 -19.86 -29.06
CA SER A 38 -18.21 -19.31 -28.04
C SER A 38 -17.49 -18.05 -27.61
N GLU A 39 -17.94 -16.90 -28.10
CA GLU A 39 -17.76 -15.65 -27.39
C GLU A 39 -18.41 -15.89 -26.03
N ASP A 40 -17.59 -16.21 -25.02
CA ASP A 40 -18.03 -16.34 -23.64
C ASP A 40 -18.25 -14.90 -23.17
N ASP A 41 -19.45 -14.39 -23.43
CA ASP A 41 -19.97 -13.20 -22.73
C ASP A 41 -20.16 -13.64 -21.28
N SER A 42 -19.10 -13.53 -20.48
CA SER A 42 -19.16 -13.71 -19.03
C SER A 42 -19.90 -12.52 -18.44
N ASP A 43 -20.98 -12.76 -17.71
CA ASP A 43 -21.67 -11.73 -16.92
C ASP A 43 -20.91 -11.41 -15.61
N ALA A 44 -19.75 -12.02 -15.37
CA ALA A 44 -18.94 -11.73 -14.19
C ALA A 44 -18.37 -10.31 -14.24
N SER A 45 -18.30 -9.67 -13.07
CA SER A 45 -17.81 -8.31 -12.95
C SER A 45 -17.26 -8.05 -11.57
N ILE A 46 -16.39 -7.07 -11.45
CA ILE A 46 -15.86 -6.63 -10.15
C ILE A 46 -15.77 -5.10 -10.14
N ILE A 47 -16.07 -4.52 -8.99
CA ILE A 47 -15.89 -3.11 -8.68
C ILE A 47 -15.01 -3.05 -7.44
N PHE A 48 -13.77 -2.62 -7.64
CA PHE A 48 -12.78 -2.49 -6.58
C PHE A 48 -12.32 -1.04 -6.48
N GLU A 49 -12.93 -0.30 -5.57
CA GLU A 49 -12.65 1.12 -5.42
C GLU A 49 -11.41 1.41 -4.59
N ASN A 50 -10.79 2.56 -4.89
CA ASN A 50 -9.74 3.14 -4.06
C ASN A 50 -10.28 3.34 -2.64
N GLN A 51 -9.51 2.93 -1.64
CA GLN A 51 -9.95 2.99 -0.25
C GLN A 51 -8.78 3.24 0.68
N THR A 52 -9.13 3.62 1.91
CA THR A 52 -8.20 3.67 3.03
C THR A 52 -8.49 2.46 3.92
N SER A 53 -7.52 1.57 4.06
CA SER A 53 -7.61 0.28 4.75
C SER A 53 -6.91 0.32 6.12
N ASP A 54 -7.21 -0.61 7.02
CA ASP A 54 -6.43 -0.87 8.24
C ASP A 54 -5.06 -1.53 7.98
N SER A 55 -4.66 -1.65 6.71
CA SER A 55 -3.45 -2.30 6.20
C SER A 55 -3.50 -3.83 6.16
N GLU A 56 -4.47 -4.45 6.81
CA GLU A 56 -4.62 -5.91 6.89
C GLU A 56 -5.78 -6.40 6.01
N THR A 57 -6.78 -5.55 5.77
CA THR A 57 -8.04 -5.95 5.14
C THR A 57 -8.45 -4.97 4.05
N VAL A 58 -8.95 -5.48 2.93
CA VAL A 58 -9.55 -4.67 1.86
C VAL A 58 -10.99 -5.09 1.59
N VAL A 59 -11.79 -4.15 1.10
CA VAL A 59 -13.19 -4.41 0.75
C VAL A 59 -13.39 -4.25 -0.75
N VAL A 60 -13.96 -5.27 -1.39
CA VAL A 60 -14.46 -5.19 -2.77
C VAL A 60 -15.91 -4.72 -2.71
N GLU A 61 -16.22 -3.60 -3.37
CA GLU A 61 -17.56 -2.97 -3.28
C GLU A 61 -18.63 -3.91 -3.83
N GLU A 62 -18.39 -4.47 -5.01
CA GLU A 62 -19.31 -5.41 -5.67
C GLU A 62 -18.53 -6.41 -6.50
N VAL A 63 -18.95 -7.67 -6.46
CA VAL A 63 -18.50 -8.71 -7.40
C VAL A 63 -19.69 -9.54 -7.85
N THR A 64 -19.78 -9.82 -9.15
CA THR A 64 -20.70 -10.80 -9.71
C THR A 64 -19.90 -11.99 -10.21
N VAL A 65 -20.22 -13.19 -9.71
CA VAL A 65 -19.66 -14.46 -10.16
C VAL A 65 -20.78 -15.31 -10.76
N GLU A 66 -20.56 -15.87 -11.95
CA GLU A 66 -21.60 -16.63 -12.68
C GLU A 66 -21.76 -18.06 -12.15
N GLU A 67 -20.67 -18.62 -11.68
CA GLU A 67 -20.55 -19.89 -11.00
C GLU A 67 -19.98 -19.62 -9.59
N ASP A 68 -19.98 -20.65 -8.76
CA ASP A 68 -19.37 -20.57 -7.44
C ASP A 68 -17.87 -20.24 -7.56
N GLY A 69 -17.29 -19.52 -6.59
CA GLY A 69 -15.88 -19.12 -6.67
C GLY A 69 -15.42 -18.15 -5.59
N PHE A 70 -14.44 -17.31 -5.95
CA PHE A 70 -13.68 -16.48 -5.01
C PHE A 70 -13.31 -15.14 -5.65
N VAL A 71 -12.81 -14.20 -4.83
CA VAL A 71 -12.05 -13.04 -5.28
C VAL A 71 -10.64 -13.14 -4.75
N ALA A 72 -9.67 -13.18 -5.66
CA ALA A 72 -8.26 -13.07 -5.34
C ALA A 72 -7.82 -11.60 -5.43
N VAL A 73 -6.95 -11.19 -4.52
CA VAL A 73 -6.30 -9.87 -4.54
C VAL A 73 -4.84 -10.08 -4.90
N HIS A 74 -4.41 -9.43 -5.98
CA HIS A 74 -3.04 -9.46 -6.45
C HIS A 74 -2.33 -8.13 -6.18
N ASP A 75 -1.02 -8.20 -5.96
CA ASP A 75 -0.15 -7.03 -6.02
C ASP A 75 0.27 -6.68 -7.47
N ALA A 76 1.02 -5.59 -7.62
CA ALA A 76 1.45 -5.08 -8.92
C ALA A 76 2.34 -6.05 -9.72
N SER A 77 2.95 -7.06 -9.09
CA SER A 77 3.82 -8.03 -9.78
C SER A 77 3.06 -8.90 -10.79
N LEU A 78 1.72 -9.00 -10.66
CA LEU A 78 0.86 -9.61 -11.68
C LEU A 78 1.09 -8.97 -13.06
N LEU A 79 1.30 -7.65 -13.11
CA LEU A 79 1.54 -6.90 -14.34
C LEU A 79 2.93 -7.16 -14.93
N ASP A 80 3.86 -7.66 -14.11
CA ASP A 80 5.20 -8.11 -14.52
C ASP A 80 5.21 -9.59 -14.97
N GLY A 81 4.05 -10.27 -14.91
CA GLY A 81 3.86 -11.66 -15.33
C GLY A 81 3.99 -12.69 -14.21
N GLU A 82 4.12 -12.25 -12.95
CA GLU A 82 4.17 -13.10 -11.77
C GLU A 82 2.74 -13.52 -11.38
N VAL A 83 2.15 -14.45 -12.12
CA VAL A 83 0.72 -14.78 -12.01
C VAL A 83 0.37 -15.41 -10.65
N VAL A 84 1.14 -16.40 -10.21
CA VAL A 84 0.83 -17.17 -8.99
C VAL A 84 1.34 -16.46 -7.74
N SER A 85 2.55 -15.92 -7.79
CA SER A 85 3.24 -15.27 -6.67
C SER A 85 2.67 -13.89 -6.32
N SER A 86 1.90 -13.27 -7.21
CA SER A 86 1.26 -11.97 -6.95
C SER A 86 0.02 -12.06 -6.05
N VAL A 87 -0.56 -13.25 -5.83
CA VAL A 87 -1.73 -13.42 -4.97
C VAL A 87 -1.34 -13.13 -3.52
N ILE A 88 -1.92 -12.09 -2.94
CA ILE A 88 -1.67 -11.66 -1.56
C ILE A 88 -2.91 -11.75 -0.66
N GLY A 89 -4.07 -12.12 -1.17
CA GLY A 89 -5.28 -12.31 -0.36
C GLY A 89 -6.38 -13.01 -1.14
N VAL A 90 -7.30 -13.67 -0.44
CA VAL A 90 -8.44 -14.36 -1.04
C VAL A 90 -9.69 -14.19 -0.18
N SER A 91 -10.84 -13.97 -0.82
CA SER A 91 -12.12 -13.93 -0.14
C SER A 91 -12.51 -15.30 0.41
N ALA A 92 -13.51 -15.31 1.30
CA ALA A 92 -14.28 -16.52 1.52
C ALA A 92 -14.99 -16.96 0.23
N TYR A 93 -15.40 -18.24 0.18
CA TYR A 93 -16.21 -18.81 -0.89
C TYR A 93 -17.48 -17.99 -1.15
N LEU A 94 -17.77 -17.78 -2.44
CA LEU A 94 -18.91 -17.04 -2.96
C LEU A 94 -19.77 -17.97 -3.81
N GLU A 95 -21.03 -18.13 -3.46
CA GLU A 95 -22.01 -18.79 -4.33
C GLU A 95 -22.26 -17.94 -5.59
N ALA A 96 -22.67 -18.57 -6.69
CA ALA A 96 -23.07 -17.88 -7.91
C ALA A 96 -24.08 -16.73 -7.65
N GLY A 97 -23.74 -15.53 -8.09
CA GLY A 97 -24.53 -14.31 -7.90
C GLY A 97 -23.70 -13.06 -7.67
N THR A 98 -24.38 -11.98 -7.27
CA THR A 98 -23.77 -10.69 -6.91
C THR A 98 -23.59 -10.61 -5.40
N HIS A 99 -22.40 -10.21 -4.97
CA HIS A 99 -22.01 -9.98 -3.59
C HIS A 99 -21.52 -8.55 -3.44
N GLU A 100 -21.88 -7.92 -2.32
CA GLU A 100 -21.49 -6.54 -1.97
C GLU A 100 -20.65 -6.57 -0.70
N ASP A 101 -19.77 -5.58 -0.52
CA ASP A 101 -18.94 -5.41 0.67
C ASP A 101 -18.13 -6.67 1.04
N VAL A 102 -17.47 -7.28 0.05
CA VAL A 102 -16.68 -8.51 0.25
C VAL A 102 -15.35 -8.15 0.91
N GLU A 103 -15.23 -8.52 2.19
CA GLU A 103 -14.04 -8.31 3.02
C GLU A 103 -12.98 -9.40 2.74
N ILE A 104 -11.73 -8.98 2.52
CA ILE A 104 -10.61 -9.86 2.18
C ILE A 104 -9.40 -9.50 3.05
N THR A 105 -8.93 -10.46 3.85
CA THR A 105 -7.68 -10.34 4.60
C THR A 105 -6.49 -10.53 3.67
N LEU A 106 -5.48 -9.67 3.81
CA LEU A 106 -4.22 -9.72 3.08
C LEU A 106 -3.17 -10.49 3.87
N PHE A 107 -2.23 -11.11 3.16
CA PHE A 107 -1.10 -11.87 3.68
C PHE A 107 -1.45 -13.03 4.62
N GLU A 108 -2.70 -13.46 4.62
CA GLU A 108 -3.20 -14.59 5.38
C GLU A 108 -4.18 -15.41 4.53
N GLY A 109 -4.36 -16.70 4.85
CA GLY A 109 -5.46 -17.50 4.31
C GLY A 109 -5.30 -17.94 2.86
N VAL A 110 -4.17 -17.67 2.21
CA VAL A 110 -3.86 -18.17 0.86
C VAL A 110 -3.05 -19.45 0.97
N ASP A 111 -3.65 -20.58 0.62
CA ASP A 111 -2.98 -21.88 0.67
C ASP A 111 -1.90 -22.01 -0.42
N GLY A 112 -0.78 -22.63 -0.07
CA GLY A 112 0.35 -22.82 -1.00
C GLY A 112 1.35 -21.66 -1.05
N THR A 113 1.13 -20.59 -0.28
CA THR A 113 2.09 -19.48 -0.14
C THR A 113 2.51 -19.25 1.32
N THR A 114 3.56 -18.46 1.50
CA THR A 114 4.02 -17.95 2.79
C THR A 114 4.48 -16.52 2.56
N PHE A 115 3.94 -15.60 3.34
CA PHE A 115 4.24 -14.19 3.21
C PHE A 115 5.34 -13.78 4.19
N ASP A 116 6.25 -12.93 3.74
CA ASP A 116 7.28 -12.30 4.58
C ASP A 116 6.77 -11.04 5.28
N GLN A 117 5.56 -10.58 4.92
CA GLN A 117 4.86 -9.42 5.48
C GLN A 117 3.54 -9.89 6.08
N GLU A 118 3.04 -9.18 7.08
CA GLU A 118 1.73 -9.46 7.72
C GLU A 118 0.67 -8.41 7.32
N ARG A 119 1.07 -7.26 6.78
CA ARG A 119 0.19 -6.15 6.40
C ARG A 119 0.83 -5.29 5.30
N LEU A 120 0.04 -4.38 4.73
CA LEU A 120 0.54 -3.35 3.82
C LEU A 120 1.37 -2.32 4.60
N GLU A 121 2.59 -2.05 4.15
CA GLU A 121 3.48 -1.06 4.79
C GLU A 121 3.30 0.36 4.22
N ALA A 122 2.75 0.47 3.01
CA ALA A 122 2.60 1.74 2.31
C ALA A 122 1.48 1.66 1.28
N GLU A 123 1.05 2.84 0.82
CA GLU A 123 0.10 2.94 -0.29
C GLU A 123 0.60 2.15 -1.50
N ARG A 124 -0.28 1.30 -2.05
CA ARG A 124 0.01 0.55 -3.28
C ARG A 124 -1.24 0.26 -4.07
N THR A 125 -1.05 -0.03 -5.36
CA THR A 125 -2.12 -0.50 -6.24
C THR A 125 -2.27 -2.00 -6.10
N LEU A 126 -3.50 -2.44 -5.82
CA LEU A 126 -3.91 -3.83 -5.81
C LEU A 126 -4.88 -4.11 -6.97
N ILE A 127 -4.97 -5.38 -7.36
CA ILE A 127 -5.78 -5.85 -8.47
C ILE A 127 -6.72 -6.92 -7.93
N GLY A 128 -8.03 -6.64 -7.94
CA GLY A 128 -9.06 -7.63 -7.62
C GLY A 128 -9.36 -8.46 -8.85
N MET A 129 -9.39 -9.79 -8.71
CA MET A 129 -9.65 -10.73 -9.79
C MET A 129 -10.62 -11.82 -9.30
N PRO A 130 -11.82 -11.97 -9.89
CA PRO A 130 -12.70 -13.09 -9.59
C PRO A 130 -12.14 -14.40 -10.15
N HIS A 131 -12.20 -15.46 -9.35
CA HIS A 131 -11.84 -16.84 -9.70
C HIS A 131 -13.04 -17.78 -9.58
N ARG A 132 -13.08 -18.81 -10.43
CA ARG A 132 -14.08 -19.89 -10.37
C ARG A 132 -13.61 -20.97 -9.42
N ASP A 133 -14.50 -21.60 -8.67
CA ASP A 133 -14.24 -22.91 -8.08
C ASP A 133 -14.40 -23.96 -9.19
N THR A 134 -13.27 -24.47 -9.70
CA THR A 134 -13.27 -25.31 -10.91
C THR A 134 -13.44 -26.80 -10.64
N ASP A 135 -13.18 -27.24 -9.41
CA ASP A 135 -13.26 -28.64 -9.02
C ASP A 135 -14.34 -28.94 -7.97
N GLY A 136 -15.01 -27.89 -7.48
CA GLY A 136 -16.22 -27.93 -6.67
C GLY A 136 -15.95 -28.34 -5.23
N ASP A 137 -14.77 -28.01 -4.71
CA ASP A 137 -14.37 -28.35 -3.35
C ASP A 137 -14.55 -27.21 -2.34
N GLU A 138 -14.98 -26.03 -2.80
CA GLU A 138 -15.20 -24.82 -2.02
C GLU A 138 -13.92 -24.26 -1.35
N GLU A 139 -12.72 -24.70 -1.76
CA GLU A 139 -11.42 -24.22 -1.29
C GLU A 139 -10.65 -23.53 -2.43
N TYR A 140 -10.00 -22.39 -2.16
CA TYR A 140 -9.18 -21.71 -3.19
C TYR A 140 -7.82 -22.38 -3.33
N ASP A 141 -7.56 -22.99 -4.48
CA ASP A 141 -6.40 -23.87 -4.68
C ASP A 141 -5.43 -23.41 -5.79
N PHE A 142 -5.73 -22.28 -6.46
CA PHE A 142 -4.95 -21.74 -7.58
C PHE A 142 -3.46 -21.69 -7.27
N VAL A 143 -3.07 -21.15 -6.11
CA VAL A 143 -1.66 -21.02 -5.73
C VAL A 143 -1.03 -22.37 -5.43
N GLN A 144 -1.73 -23.24 -4.72
CA GLN A 144 -1.25 -24.58 -4.37
C GLN A 144 -1.03 -25.46 -5.61
N ASN A 145 -1.83 -25.25 -6.65
CA ASN A 145 -1.80 -26.02 -7.91
C ASN A 145 -1.03 -25.32 -9.04
N ASP A 146 -0.20 -24.32 -8.74
CA ASP A 146 0.58 -23.56 -9.74
C ASP A 146 -0.30 -23.00 -10.90
N GLY A 147 -1.53 -22.56 -10.55
CA GLY A 147 -2.55 -22.06 -11.47
C GLY A 147 -3.26 -23.14 -12.30
N GLY A 148 -3.22 -24.39 -11.85
CA GLY A 148 -3.84 -25.53 -12.56
C GLY A 148 -5.33 -25.73 -12.28
N ASN A 149 -5.82 -25.14 -11.19
CA ASN A 149 -7.20 -25.14 -10.76
C ASN A 149 -7.57 -23.69 -10.38
N ASP A 150 -8.86 -23.45 -10.24
CA ASP A 150 -9.49 -22.18 -9.93
C ASP A 150 -9.10 -21.06 -10.89
N ASP A 151 -9.28 -21.29 -12.19
CA ASP A 151 -8.96 -20.30 -13.20
C ASP A 151 -9.81 -19.02 -13.05
N PRO A 152 -9.26 -17.83 -13.32
CA PRO A 152 -10.00 -16.58 -13.22
C PRO A 152 -11.12 -16.51 -14.25
N TYR A 153 -12.17 -15.76 -13.91
CA TYR A 153 -13.19 -15.39 -14.87
C TYR A 153 -12.58 -14.57 -16.01
N THR A 154 -13.02 -14.84 -17.24
CA THR A 154 -12.47 -14.18 -18.43
C THR A 154 -13.57 -13.67 -19.34
N GLU A 155 -13.40 -12.46 -19.86
CA GLU A 155 -14.21 -11.92 -20.94
C GLU A 155 -13.32 -11.77 -22.17
N ASN A 156 -13.75 -12.29 -23.33
CA ASN A 156 -12.95 -12.26 -24.58
C ASN A 156 -11.54 -12.89 -24.47
N GLY A 157 -11.35 -13.82 -23.52
CA GLY A 157 -10.07 -14.47 -23.25
C GLY A 157 -9.10 -13.65 -22.40
N GLU A 158 -9.56 -12.56 -21.79
CA GLU A 158 -8.80 -11.69 -20.89
C GLU A 158 -9.39 -11.79 -19.48
N ALA A 159 -8.54 -11.80 -18.46
CA ALA A 159 -9.01 -11.91 -17.07
C ALA A 159 -9.82 -10.66 -16.70
N ILE A 160 -10.96 -10.89 -16.05
CA ILE A 160 -11.79 -9.81 -15.52
C ILE A 160 -11.11 -9.31 -14.24
N VAL A 161 -10.74 -8.03 -14.23
CA VAL A 161 -10.07 -7.41 -13.10
C VAL A 161 -10.54 -5.98 -12.91
N ASP A 162 -10.37 -5.47 -11.69
CA ASP A 162 -10.40 -4.03 -11.40
C ASP A 162 -9.26 -3.67 -10.44
N THR A 163 -8.80 -2.42 -10.51
CA THR A 163 -7.65 -1.96 -9.73
C THR A 163 -8.03 -0.89 -8.75
N ALA A 164 -7.54 -1.03 -7.52
CA ALA A 164 -7.70 -0.04 -6.47
C ALA A 164 -6.33 0.43 -5.97
N THR A 165 -6.19 1.74 -5.78
CA THR A 165 -5.15 2.28 -4.89
C THR A 165 -5.62 2.13 -3.46
N ILE A 166 -4.88 1.35 -2.68
CA ILE A 166 -5.11 1.15 -1.25
C ILE A 166 -4.13 2.04 -0.50
N SER A 167 -4.64 3.10 0.10
CA SER A 167 -3.88 3.85 1.09
C SER A 167 -4.01 3.14 2.43
N VAL A 168 -2.91 3.02 3.17
CA VAL A 168 -2.99 2.59 4.56
C VAL A 168 -3.59 3.75 5.37
N GLN A 169 -4.63 3.48 6.17
CA GLN A 169 -5.03 4.41 7.22
C GLN A 169 -3.75 4.67 7.98
N GLY A 170 -3.42 5.97 8.06
CA GLY A 170 -2.09 6.42 8.42
C GLY A 170 -1.52 5.53 9.49
N GLU A 171 -0.26 5.18 9.33
CA GLU A 171 0.54 4.86 10.48
C GLU A 171 0.26 5.98 11.51
N GLU A 172 -0.67 5.72 12.42
CA GLU A 172 -0.44 5.94 13.82
C GLU A 172 0.78 5.04 14.09
N THR A 173 1.95 5.44 13.58
CA THR A 173 3.25 5.01 14.10
C THR A 173 3.04 5.14 15.57
N GLU A 174 2.99 4.00 16.29
CA GLU A 174 2.58 3.91 17.69
C GLU A 174 2.80 5.27 18.32
N ASP A 175 1.73 6.06 18.42
CA ASP A 175 1.75 7.28 19.19
C ASP A 175 2.17 6.74 20.54
N GLY A 176 3.44 6.93 20.87
CA GLY A 176 3.80 7.15 22.23
C GLY A 176 2.79 8.18 22.66
N ASP A 177 1.83 7.73 23.48
CA ASP A 177 1.00 8.53 24.37
C ASP A 177 1.95 9.25 25.36
N ASP A 178 3.03 9.84 24.85
CA ASP A 178 3.83 10.86 25.44
C ASP A 178 3.07 12.11 25.07
N GLU A 179 2.25 12.55 26.01
CA GLU A 179 1.67 13.90 26.05
C GLU A 179 2.76 15.00 26.08
N ASP A 180 4.04 14.62 25.89
CA ASP A 180 5.28 15.37 25.81
C ASP A 180 5.97 15.26 24.42
N ALA A 181 5.42 14.53 23.43
CA ALA A 181 6.02 14.41 22.09
C ALA A 181 6.03 15.75 21.33
N VAL A 182 7.23 16.22 20.95
CA VAL A 182 7.44 17.53 20.31
C VAL A 182 6.92 17.57 18.87
N PHE A 183 6.98 16.44 18.17
CA PHE A 183 6.51 16.28 16.78
C PHE A 183 5.40 15.23 16.72
N LEU A 184 4.15 15.70 16.62
CA LEU A 184 2.93 14.87 16.56
C LEU A 184 2.69 14.20 15.19
N GLY A 185 3.66 14.24 14.29
CA GLY A 185 3.51 13.74 12.92
C GLY A 185 4.54 14.29 11.93
N PRO A 186 4.51 13.81 10.68
CA PRO A 186 5.40 14.27 9.62
C PRO A 186 5.18 15.76 9.30
N VAL A 187 6.27 16.44 9.00
CA VAL A 187 6.33 17.86 8.65
C VAL A 187 6.54 18.00 7.14
N GLU A 188 5.59 18.66 6.48
CA GLU A 188 5.69 18.98 5.06
C GLU A 188 6.57 20.21 4.84
N VAL A 189 7.73 20.02 4.23
CA VAL A 189 8.69 21.08 3.96
C VAL A 189 8.66 21.46 2.48
N SER A 190 8.31 22.72 2.20
CA SER A 190 8.30 23.26 0.83
C SER A 190 9.47 24.21 0.59
N VAL A 191 10.43 23.79 -0.24
CA VAL A 191 11.61 24.60 -0.58
C VAL A 191 11.76 24.67 -2.10
N ALA A 192 11.82 25.89 -2.64
CA ALA A 192 12.06 26.15 -4.07
C ALA A 192 11.12 25.39 -5.04
N GLY A 193 9.89 25.08 -4.59
CA GLY A 193 8.89 24.34 -5.37
C GLY A 193 9.01 22.82 -5.32
N LEU A 194 9.88 22.28 -4.45
CA LEU A 194 9.92 20.87 -4.06
C LEU A 194 9.24 20.74 -2.69
N THR A 195 8.26 19.85 -2.58
CA THR A 195 7.67 19.45 -1.29
C THR A 195 8.31 18.14 -0.88
N VAL A 196 8.89 18.13 0.32
CA VAL A 196 9.51 16.96 0.95
C VAL A 196 8.78 16.72 2.26
N SER A 197 8.28 15.50 2.45
CA SER A 197 7.77 15.08 3.74
C SER A 197 8.95 14.67 4.62
N VAL A 198 8.99 15.19 5.84
CA VAL A 198 10.04 14.92 6.83
C VAL A 198 9.36 14.35 8.08
N GLY A 199 9.61 13.09 8.39
CA GLY A 199 9.30 12.54 9.71
C GLY A 199 8.14 11.55 9.81
N PRO A 200 7.56 11.38 11.03
CA PRO A 200 7.83 12.19 12.21
C PRO A 200 9.27 12.06 12.71
N PRO A 201 9.95 13.17 13.07
CA PRO A 201 11.26 13.07 13.70
C PRO A 201 11.22 12.25 14.98
N GLN A 202 12.29 11.50 15.27
CA GLN A 202 12.44 10.67 16.46
C GLN A 202 13.66 11.06 17.29
N ASP A 203 13.48 11.00 18.60
CA ASP A 203 14.55 11.02 19.61
C ASP A 203 14.84 9.58 20.01
N ILE A 204 15.87 8.99 19.40
CA ILE A 204 16.18 7.57 19.55
C ILE A 204 16.89 7.23 20.87
N ASP A 205 17.53 8.21 21.50
CA ASP A 205 18.28 8.04 22.75
C ASP A 205 17.66 8.75 23.97
N ASP A 206 16.47 9.33 23.80
CA ASP A 206 15.64 9.95 24.84
C ASP A 206 16.39 11.06 25.58
N ASP A 207 17.16 11.86 24.83
CA ASP A 207 17.98 12.96 25.35
C ASP A 207 17.37 14.35 25.12
N GLY A 208 16.26 14.40 24.38
CA GLY A 208 15.52 15.59 23.98
C GLY A 208 15.91 16.12 22.60
N ILE A 209 16.87 15.50 21.90
CA ILE A 209 17.37 15.91 20.58
C ILE A 209 16.91 14.92 19.50
N TYR A 210 16.15 15.44 18.56
CA TYR A 210 15.57 14.69 17.46
C TYR A 210 16.54 14.67 16.29
N SER A 211 17.39 13.64 16.25
CA SER A 211 18.46 13.46 15.26
C SER A 211 18.07 12.57 14.07
N ASP A 212 17.07 11.70 14.24
CA ASP A 212 16.40 10.98 13.16
C ASP A 212 15.23 11.85 12.66
N LEU A 213 15.34 12.38 11.45
CA LEU A 213 14.33 13.31 10.92
C LEU A 213 13.32 12.63 10.00
N ASN A 214 13.63 11.46 9.44
CA ASN A 214 12.71 10.72 8.57
C ASN A 214 11.90 9.66 9.33
N GLY A 215 12.23 9.39 10.60
CA GLY A 215 11.53 8.46 11.47
C GLY A 215 11.80 6.99 11.12
N ASP A 216 12.94 6.68 10.47
CA ASP A 216 13.29 5.30 10.13
C ASP A 216 14.06 4.56 11.23
N SER A 217 14.22 5.19 12.40
CA SER A 217 14.98 4.72 13.55
C SER A 217 16.48 4.54 13.28
N GLU A 218 17.04 5.21 12.27
CA GLU A 218 18.47 5.30 12.03
C GLU A 218 18.94 6.76 11.87
N VAL A 219 20.07 7.12 12.49
CA VAL A 219 20.67 8.46 12.29
C VAL A 219 21.74 8.40 11.21
N THR A 220 21.40 8.83 10.00
CA THR A 220 22.25 8.72 8.81
C THR A 220 22.66 10.08 8.24
N VAL A 221 23.48 10.05 7.18
CA VAL A 221 23.80 11.26 6.41
C VAL A 221 22.57 11.82 5.67
N LEU A 222 21.50 11.04 5.52
CA LEU A 222 20.26 11.52 4.94
C LEU A 222 19.56 12.50 5.90
N ASP A 223 19.60 12.23 7.20
CA ASP A 223 19.05 13.11 8.25
C ASP A 223 19.77 14.45 8.28
N ALA A 224 21.09 14.46 8.11
CA ALA A 224 21.85 15.69 7.93
C ALA A 224 21.37 16.51 6.71
N VAL A 225 21.01 15.83 5.61
CA VAL A 225 20.48 16.50 4.41
C VAL A 225 19.06 17.02 4.65
N LEU A 226 18.21 16.24 5.32
CA LEU A 226 16.86 16.64 5.72
C LEU A 226 16.91 17.86 6.66
N HIS A 227 17.85 17.89 7.60
CA HIS A 227 18.06 19.03 8.49
C HIS A 227 18.41 20.30 7.70
N ALA A 228 19.32 20.21 6.73
CA ALA A 228 19.65 21.34 5.86
C ALA A 228 18.44 21.85 5.04
N VAL A 229 17.52 20.95 4.66
CA VAL A 229 16.25 21.32 4.01
C VAL A 229 15.33 22.07 4.99
N VAL A 230 15.22 21.61 6.24
CA VAL A 230 14.49 22.29 7.32
C VAL A 230 15.04 23.70 7.56
N VAL A 231 16.35 23.85 7.74
CA VAL A 231 17.02 25.15 7.91
C VAL A 231 16.70 26.09 6.74
N THR A 232 16.76 25.57 5.51
CA THR A 232 16.44 26.37 4.32
C THR A 232 14.99 26.85 4.32
N ALA A 233 14.04 26.01 4.76
CA ALA A 233 12.63 26.35 4.82
C ALA A 233 12.31 27.38 5.92
N VAL A 234 12.94 27.23 7.09
CA VAL A 234 12.85 28.20 8.20
C VAL A 234 13.41 29.56 7.79
N ASP A 235 14.60 29.59 7.17
CA ASP A 235 15.23 30.82 6.66
C ASP A 235 14.40 31.50 5.56
N ALA A 236 13.68 30.70 4.75
CA ALA A 236 12.77 31.20 3.73
C ALA A 236 11.43 31.70 4.30
N GLY A 237 11.12 31.38 5.56
CA GLY A 237 9.82 31.64 6.20
C GLY A 237 8.69 30.75 5.67
N GLU A 238 9.04 29.60 5.07
CA GLU A 238 8.10 28.60 4.56
C GLU A 238 7.76 27.54 5.62
N LEU A 239 8.58 27.43 6.66
CA LEU A 239 8.36 26.57 7.83
C LEU A 239 8.50 27.41 9.11
N ASP A 240 7.52 27.31 10.00
CA ASP A 240 7.52 27.98 11.31
C ASP A 240 7.60 26.90 12.39
N LEU A 241 8.71 26.88 13.13
CA LEU A 241 8.93 25.96 14.24
C LEU A 241 8.53 26.65 15.55
N SER A 242 7.86 25.92 16.44
CA SER A 242 7.72 26.39 17.82
C SER A 242 9.10 26.47 18.50
N ASP A 243 9.20 27.22 19.61
CA ASP A 243 10.44 27.28 20.39
C ASP A 243 10.90 25.87 20.82
N GLU A 244 9.94 24.99 21.15
CA GLU A 244 10.18 23.61 21.56
C GLU A 244 10.64 22.71 20.40
N GLN A 245 10.04 22.88 19.21
CA GLN A 245 10.48 22.18 18.00
C GLN A 245 11.85 22.65 17.52
N ALA A 246 12.17 23.94 17.70
CA ALA A 246 13.48 24.48 17.36
C ALA A 246 14.56 23.96 18.32
N ASP A 247 14.28 23.93 19.63
CA ASP A 247 15.19 23.36 20.63
C ASP A 247 15.42 21.86 20.40
N ALA A 248 14.39 21.12 19.96
CA ALA A 248 14.46 19.69 19.67
C ALA A 248 15.35 19.34 18.47
N VAL A 249 15.52 20.25 17.50
CA VAL A 249 16.37 20.01 16.31
C VAL A 249 17.66 20.83 16.32
N ASP A 250 17.96 21.53 17.41
CA ASP A 250 19.24 22.17 17.70
C ASP A 250 20.24 21.13 18.24
N VAL A 251 20.74 20.30 17.31
CA VAL A 251 21.58 19.14 17.62
C VAL A 251 22.88 19.52 18.33
N ASN A 252 23.42 20.71 18.05
CA ASN A 252 24.65 21.17 18.67
C ASN A 252 24.42 21.91 20.01
N GLY A 253 23.17 22.28 20.32
CA GLY A 253 22.74 22.87 21.58
C GLY A 253 23.20 24.32 21.78
N ASP A 254 23.40 25.09 20.70
CA ASP A 254 23.83 26.50 20.78
C ASP A 254 22.67 27.50 20.81
N GLY A 255 21.44 27.00 20.74
CA GLY A 255 20.19 27.74 20.75
C GLY A 255 19.76 28.23 19.36
N ALA A 256 20.33 27.69 18.27
CA ALA A 256 19.98 28.10 16.92
C ALA A 256 19.99 26.93 15.92
N VAL A 257 18.83 26.69 15.29
CA VAL A 257 18.69 25.72 14.18
C VAL A 257 19.40 26.26 12.93
N THR A 258 20.58 25.72 12.63
CA THR A 258 21.43 26.16 11.52
C THR A 258 22.05 24.98 10.77
N TYR A 259 22.78 25.26 9.70
CA TYR A 259 23.55 24.24 8.97
C TYR A 259 24.66 23.60 9.83
N ASP A 260 25.03 24.19 10.96
CA ASP A 260 26.02 23.60 11.86
C ASP A 260 25.44 22.37 12.60
N ASP A 261 24.11 22.32 12.83
CA ASP A 261 23.42 21.14 13.36
C ASP A 261 23.41 19.98 12.36
N ALA A 262 23.11 20.27 11.09
CA ALA A 262 23.19 19.30 10.01
C ALA A 262 24.60 18.68 9.90
N LEU A 263 25.64 19.49 10.15
CA LEU A 263 27.02 18.99 10.20
C LEU A 263 27.26 18.10 11.41
N GLU A 264 26.70 18.42 12.58
CA GLU A 264 26.81 17.59 13.77
C GLU A 264 26.20 16.21 13.54
N ILE A 265 25.01 16.13 12.94
CA ILE A 265 24.37 14.86 12.54
C ILE A 265 25.30 14.05 11.61
N ALA A 266 25.85 14.69 10.58
CA ALA A 266 26.75 14.00 9.65
C ALA A 266 28.05 13.50 10.32
N LEU A 267 28.53 14.22 11.34
CA LEU A 267 29.74 13.87 12.09
C LEU A 267 29.49 12.74 13.10
N THR A 268 28.31 12.70 13.74
CA THR A 268 27.94 11.63 14.67
C THR A 268 27.72 10.31 13.94
N THR A 269 27.11 10.32 12.74
CA THR A 269 26.97 9.13 11.87
C THR A 269 28.34 8.56 11.45
N ASP A 270 29.33 9.40 11.11
CA ASP A 270 30.66 8.94 10.70
C ASP A 270 31.42 8.26 11.85
N MET A 271 31.21 8.69 13.10
CA MET A 271 31.82 8.07 14.30
C MET A 271 31.22 6.71 14.66
N GLY A 272 29.94 6.45 14.36
CA GLY A 272 29.30 5.13 14.51
C GLY A 272 29.90 4.06 13.58
N SER A 273 30.27 4.46 12.35
CA SER A 273 30.84 3.54 11.35
C SER A 273 32.28 3.11 11.64
N GLN A 274 33.04 3.87 12.43
CA GLN A 274 34.44 3.58 12.76
C GLN A 274 34.62 2.73 14.04
N ALA A 275 33.57 2.55 14.84
CA ALA A 275 33.65 1.84 16.12
C ALA A 275 33.66 0.30 16.00
N SER A 276 33.30 -0.28 14.84
CA SER A 276 33.26 -1.73 14.63
C SER A 276 34.57 -2.35 14.13
N ALA A 277 35.65 -1.58 14.04
CA ALA A 277 36.90 -2.00 13.42
C ALA A 277 38.08 -2.22 14.38
N TRP A 278 37.88 -2.70 15.61
CA TRP A 278 38.99 -3.17 16.48
C TRP A 278 38.61 -4.33 17.40
#